data_AF-A0AAU8X4K4-F1
#
_entry.id   AF-A0AAU8X4K4-F1
#
_cell.length_a   1.000
_cell.length_b   1.000
_cell.length_c   1.000
_cell.angle_alpha   90.00
_cell.angle_beta   90.00
_cell.angle_gamma   90.00
#
_symmetry.space_group_name_H-M   'P 1'
#
loop_
_entity.id
_entity.type
_entity.pdbx_description
1 polymer ?
#
loop_
_entity_poly.entity_id
_entity_poly.type
_entity_poly.pdbx_seq_one_letter_code
_entity_poly.pdbx_strand_id
1 'polypeptide(L)'
;MSKPSLVSSNLIKKRRQALQGIQAAGCFGIPELKNPRYLACFKDGRRAHLKAYLANQNTTSADLETIPLYSHHATRQSLFAQGWRSVTELDRLRARARLSPCQFQPPHKEPQHG
;
A
#
# COMPACT_ATOMS: atom_id res chain seq x y z
N MET A 1 -1.88 -15.58 -31.40
CA MET A 1 -1.76 -15.03 -30.03
C MET A 1 -0.41 -15.42 -29.46
N SER A 2 0.59 -14.53 -29.52
CA SER A 2 1.96 -14.81 -29.05
C SER A 2 2.03 -14.69 -27.52
N LYS A 3 2.33 -15.79 -26.83
CA LYS A 3 2.55 -15.79 -25.37
C LYS A 3 3.79 -14.93 -25.07
N PRO A 4 3.72 -13.91 -24.21
CA PRO A 4 4.90 -13.13 -23.85
C PRO A 4 5.92 -14.03 -23.15
N SER A 5 7.19 -13.91 -23.57
CA SER A 5 8.30 -14.65 -22.97
C SER A 5 8.38 -14.40 -21.45
N LEU A 6 8.46 -15.49 -20.68
CA LEU A 6 8.63 -15.50 -19.22
C LEU A 6 9.85 -14.67 -18.78
N VAL A 7 10.91 -14.65 -19.59
CA VAL A 7 12.15 -13.90 -19.32
C VAL A 7 11.89 -12.39 -19.38
N SER A 8 11.20 -11.91 -20.42
CA SER A 8 10.84 -10.49 -20.57
C SER A 8 9.93 -10.01 -19.43
N SER A 9 9.01 -10.88 -19.00
CA SER A 9 8.07 -10.58 -17.91
C SER A 9 8.79 -10.37 -16.57
N ASN A 10 9.80 -11.18 -16.26
CA ASN A 10 10.57 -11.06 -15.02
C ASN A 10 11.47 -9.80 -15.00
N LEU A 11 12.06 -9.44 -16.14
CA LEU A 11 12.85 -8.21 -16.27
C LEU A 11 11.98 -6.95 -16.08
N ILE A 12 10.79 -6.93 -16.69
CA ILE A 12 9.83 -5.83 -16.52
C ILE A 12 9.41 -5.67 -15.05
N LYS A 13 9.14 -6.79 -14.35
CA LYS A 13 8.78 -6.77 -12.92
C LYS A 13 9.92 -6.20 -12.08
N LYS A 14 11.16 -6.64 -12.29
CA LYS A 14 12.35 -6.12 -11.58
C LYS A 14 12.53 -4.62 -11.79
N ARG A 15 12.42 -4.14 -13.04
CA ARG A 15 12.54 -2.70 -13.36
C ARG A 15 11.45 -1.87 -12.65
N ARG A 16 10.19 -2.33 -12.68
CA ARG A 16 9.09 -1.66 -11.97
C ARG A 16 9.35 -1.58 -10.46
N GLN A 17 9.86 -2.64 -9.86
CA GLN A 17 10.15 -2.67 -8.42
C GLN A 17 11.28 -1.70 -8.05
N ALA A 18 12.33 -1.61 -8.87
CA ALA A 18 13.43 -0.65 -8.65
C ALA A 18 12.95 0.80 -8.77
N LEU A 19 12.13 1.12 -9.78
CA LEU A 19 11.56 2.46 -9.96
C LEU A 19 10.67 2.87 -8.79
N GLN A 20 9.90 1.93 -8.22
CA GLN A 20 9.10 2.19 -7.02
C GLN A 20 9.97 2.50 -5.80
N GLY A 21 11.12 1.83 -5.66
CA GLY A 21 12.06 2.12 -4.57
C GLY A 21 12.67 3.51 -4.70
N ILE A 22 13.06 3.91 -5.92
CA ILE A 22 13.59 5.25 -6.20
C ILE A 22 12.55 6.33 -5.92
N GLN A 23 11.31 6.14 -6.39
CA GLN A 23 10.22 7.09 -6.17
C GLN A 23 9.88 7.21 -4.67
N ALA A 24 9.75 6.08 -3.97
CA ALA A 24 9.47 6.09 -2.54
C ALA A 24 10.60 6.78 -1.75
N ALA A 25 11.87 6.52 -2.11
CA ALA A 25 13.00 7.19 -1.50
C ALA A 25 12.95 8.71 -1.69
N GLY A 26 12.52 9.18 -2.86
CA GLY A 26 12.34 10.62 -3.13
C GLY A 26 11.16 11.22 -2.39
N CYS A 27 9.98 10.60 -2.44
CA CYS A 27 8.76 11.13 -1.82
C CYS A 27 8.82 11.15 -0.28
N PHE A 28 9.48 10.17 0.34
CA PHE A 28 9.57 10.06 1.80
C PHE A 28 10.91 10.55 2.37
N GLY A 29 11.88 10.90 1.52
CA GLY A 29 13.22 11.30 1.95
C GLY A 29 14.03 10.17 2.60
N ILE A 30 13.69 8.90 2.33
CA ILE A 30 14.34 7.72 2.92
C ILE A 30 15.16 6.99 1.83
N PRO A 31 16.46 7.28 1.67
CA PRO A 31 17.28 6.69 0.61
C PRO A 31 17.37 5.16 0.68
N GLU A 32 17.20 4.57 1.86
CA GLU A 32 17.22 3.13 2.13
C GLU A 32 16.11 2.39 1.36
N LEU A 33 15.02 3.06 1.00
CA LEU A 33 13.91 2.47 0.24
C LEU A 33 14.29 2.12 -1.22
N LYS A 34 15.47 2.55 -1.70
CA LYS A 34 16.04 2.06 -2.96
C LYS A 34 16.32 0.56 -2.90
N ASN A 35 16.57 0.01 -1.71
CA ASN A 35 16.69 -1.44 -1.52
C ASN A 35 15.30 -2.09 -1.53
N PRO A 36 15.03 -3.06 -2.42
CA PRO A 36 13.70 -3.67 -2.54
C PRO A 36 13.23 -4.37 -1.26
N ARG A 37 14.14 -4.89 -0.42
CA ARG A 37 13.78 -5.53 0.86
C ARG A 37 13.29 -4.51 1.89
N TYR A 38 13.94 -3.34 1.92
CA TYR A 38 13.58 -2.23 2.80
C TYR A 38 12.30 -1.55 2.35
N LEU A 39 12.12 -1.39 1.03
CA LEU A 39 10.85 -0.96 0.45
C LEU A 39 9.69 -1.88 0.82
N ALA A 40 9.91 -3.20 0.82
CA ALA A 40 8.88 -4.16 1.22
C ALA A 40 8.48 -3.95 2.70
N CYS A 41 9.46 -3.85 3.61
CA CYS A 41 9.21 -3.61 5.04
C CYS A 41 8.41 -2.31 5.26
N PHE A 42 8.78 -1.23 4.56
CA PHE A 42 8.07 0.04 4.63
C PHE A 42 6.62 -0.07 4.13
N LYS A 43 6.39 -0.76 3.01
CA LYS A 43 5.04 -1.00 2.48
C LYS A 43 4.21 -1.87 3.42
N ASP A 44 4.82 -2.85 4.07
CA ASP A 44 4.15 -3.70 5.03
C ASP A 44 3.75 -2.91 6.28
N GLY A 45 4.57 -1.95 6.74
CA GLY A 45 4.21 -0.99 7.78
C GLY A 45 2.96 -0.18 7.44
N ARG A 46 2.90 0.39 6.22
CA ARG A 46 1.71 1.10 5.73
C ARG A 46 0.47 0.22 5.70
N ARG A 47 0.61 -1.00 5.19
CA ARG A 47 -0.49 -1.97 5.09
C ARG A 47 -1.00 -2.40 6.46
N ALA A 48 -0.08 -2.64 7.41
CA ALA A 48 -0.43 -3.04 8.76
C ALA A 48 -1.21 -1.92 9.48
N HIS A 49 -0.80 -0.65 9.32
CA HIS A 49 -1.55 0.48 9.85
C HIS A 49 -2.96 0.54 9.27
N LEU A 50 -3.11 0.43 7.95
CA LEU A 50 -4.43 0.46 7.31
C LEU A 50 -5.28 -0.73 7.77
N LYS A 51 -4.70 -1.93 7.89
CA LYS A 51 -5.41 -3.11 8.40
C LYS A 51 -5.89 -2.90 9.83
N ALA A 52 -5.06 -2.34 10.71
CA ALA A 52 -5.45 -2.02 12.09
C ALA A 52 -6.59 -1.00 12.14
N TYR A 53 -6.50 0.06 11.35
CA TYR A 53 -7.56 1.07 11.21
C TYR A 53 -8.88 0.47 10.73
N LEU A 54 -8.85 -0.44 9.76
CA LEU A 54 -10.06 -1.06 9.21
C LEU A 54 -10.65 -2.14 10.13
N ALA A 55 -9.81 -2.85 10.89
CA ALA A 55 -10.27 -3.90 11.81
C ALA A 55 -11.10 -3.35 12.97
N ASN A 56 -10.77 -2.14 13.42
CA ASN A 56 -11.36 -1.52 14.59
C ASN A 56 -11.86 -0.13 14.20
N GLN A 57 -13.12 -0.02 13.77
CA GLN A 57 -13.72 1.26 13.36
C GLN A 57 -13.81 2.30 14.50
N ASN A 58 -13.70 1.83 15.75
CA ASN A 58 -13.66 2.65 16.97
C ASN A 58 -12.22 2.92 17.47
N THR A 59 -11.19 2.55 16.71
CA THR A 59 -9.80 2.83 17.10
C THR A 59 -9.60 4.33 17.14
N THR A 60 -9.35 4.85 18.33
CA THR A 60 -8.94 6.25 18.48
C THR A 60 -7.54 6.40 17.91
N SER A 61 -7.20 7.55 17.34
CA SER A 61 -5.85 7.82 16.80
C SER A 61 -4.72 7.44 17.78
N ALA A 62 -4.98 7.47 19.09
CA ALA A 62 -4.08 7.05 20.15
C ALA A 62 -3.68 5.56 20.12
N ASP A 63 -4.58 4.65 19.75
CA ASP A 63 -4.26 3.21 19.65
C ASP A 63 -3.38 2.92 18.42
N LEU A 64 -3.47 3.76 17.39
CA LEU A 64 -2.65 3.68 16.18
C LEU A 64 -1.23 4.23 16.38
N GLU A 65 -0.93 4.86 17.52
CA GLU A 65 0.43 5.26 17.90
C GLU A 65 1.29 4.05 18.33
N THR A 66 0.66 2.95 18.74
CA THR A 66 1.36 1.73 19.12
C THR A 66 1.83 0.98 17.87
N ILE A 67 3.11 1.12 17.54
CA ILE A 67 3.72 0.46 16.38
C ILE A 67 3.98 -1.02 16.73
N PRO A 68 3.41 -1.97 15.97
CA PRO A 68 3.67 -3.38 16.20
C PRO A 68 5.13 -3.76 15.97
N LEU A 69 5.61 -4.74 16.73
CA LEU A 69 6.90 -5.36 16.45
C LEU A 69 6.79 -6.18 15.15
N TYR A 70 7.53 -5.77 14.12
CA TYR A 70 7.60 -6.44 12.82
C TYR A 70 8.81 -7.38 12.74
N SER A 71 9.98 -6.93 13.21
CA SER A 71 11.19 -7.73 13.20
C SER A 71 12.15 -7.29 14.30
N HIS A 72 12.92 -8.23 14.86
CA HIS A 72 13.99 -7.93 15.81
C HIS A 72 15.18 -7.19 15.20
N HIS A 73 15.26 -7.09 13.86
CA HIS A 73 16.33 -6.35 13.20
C HIS A 73 16.03 -4.85 13.18
N ALA A 74 16.83 -4.07 13.91
CA ALA A 74 16.62 -2.63 14.14
C ALA A 74 16.30 -1.83 12.87
N THR A 75 17.08 -1.98 11.79
CA THR A 75 16.83 -1.27 10.52
C THR A 75 15.47 -1.60 9.90
N ARG A 76 15.08 -2.88 9.90
CA ARG A 76 13.80 -3.33 9.34
C ARG A 76 12.64 -2.85 10.19
N GLN A 77 12.79 -2.89 11.51
CA GLN A 77 11.81 -2.36 12.44
C GLN A 77 11.62 -0.85 12.28
N SER A 78 12.72 -0.11 12.12
CA SER A 78 12.67 1.34 11.89
C SER A 78 11.97 1.69 10.58
N LEU A 79 12.29 1.00 9.49
CA LEU A 79 11.63 1.20 8.19
C LEU A 79 10.14 0.83 8.23
N PHE A 80 9.79 -0.23 8.97
CA PHE A 80 8.41 -0.59 9.20
C PHE A 80 7.66 0.49 10.00
N ALA A 81 8.28 1.02 11.07
CA ALA A 81 7.74 2.11 11.88
C ALA A 81 7.55 3.40 11.07
N GLN A 82 8.51 3.74 10.21
CA GLN A 82 8.39 4.86 9.26
C GLN A 82 7.23 4.64 8.29
N GLY A 83 7.10 3.42 7.77
CA GLY A 83 5.97 3.02 6.93
C GLY A 83 4.64 3.19 7.65
N TRP A 84 4.54 2.69 8.88
CA TRP A 84 3.36 2.82 9.73
C TRP A 84 2.96 4.29 9.92
N ARG A 85 3.89 5.15 10.32
CA ARG A 85 3.65 6.58 10.56
C ARG A 85 3.40 7.40 9.29
N SER A 86 3.82 6.91 8.13
CA SER A 86 3.60 7.61 6.85
C SER A 86 2.14 7.55 6.36
N VAL A 87 1.27 6.78 7.01
CA VAL A 87 -0.14 6.66 6.62
C VAL A 87 -0.91 7.90 7.07
N THR A 88 -1.39 8.65 6.08
CA THR A 88 -2.18 9.86 6.31
C THR A 88 -3.65 9.53 6.51
N GLU A 89 -4.42 10.50 7.01
CA GLU A 89 -5.88 10.36 7.10
C GLU A 89 -6.53 10.12 5.73
N LEU A 90 -6.04 10.75 4.67
CA LEU A 90 -6.49 10.48 3.30
C LEU A 90 -6.30 9.03 2.88
N ASP A 91 -5.19 8.41 3.26
CA ASP A 91 -4.95 6.99 3.00
C ASP A 91 -5.96 6.11 3.74
N ARG A 92 -6.29 6.46 4.99
CA ARG A 92 -7.30 5.76 5.81
C ARG A 92 -8.70 5.89 5.20
N LEU A 93 -9.08 7.10 4.77
CA LEU A 93 -10.34 7.37 4.08
C LEU A 93 -10.43 6.59 2.77
N ARG A 94 -9.37 6.58 1.95
CA ARG A 94 -9.31 5.77 0.72
C ARG A 94 -9.42 4.27 1.02
N ALA A 95 -8.78 3.79 2.07
CA ALA A 95 -8.86 2.38 2.46
C ALA A 95 -10.29 1.99 2.89
N ARG A 96 -10.97 2.87 3.65
CA ARG A 96 -12.37 2.70 4.00
C ARG A 96 -13.28 2.72 2.77
N ALA A 97 -13.07 3.67 1.86
CA ALA A 97 -13.82 3.76 0.61
C ALA A 97 -13.64 2.53 -0.31
N ARG A 98 -12.50 1.83 -0.23
CA ARG A 98 -12.30 0.56 -0.96
C ARG A 98 -13.08 -0.61 -0.35
N LEU A 99 -13.35 -0.60 0.95
CA LEU A 99 -14.18 -1.62 1.61
C LEU A 99 -15.67 -1.38 1.39
N SER A 100 -16.10 -0.14 1.16
CA SER A 100 -17.43 0.18 0.68
C SER A 100 -17.42 0.19 -0.85
N PRO A 101 -17.72 -0.91 -1.56
CA PRO A 101 -18.07 -0.76 -2.96
C PRO A 101 -19.36 0.07 -2.98
N CYS A 102 -19.24 1.38 -3.20
CA CYS A 102 -20.37 2.16 -3.66
C CYS A 102 -20.76 1.52 -4.99
N GLN A 103 -21.86 0.76 -4.93
CA GLN A 103 -22.64 0.25 -6.04
C GLN A 103 -23.16 1.45 -6.84
N PHE A 104 -22.29 2.15 -7.55
CA PHE A 104 -22.73 2.96 -8.68
C PHE A 104 -22.97 1.99 -9.82
N GLN A 105 -24.10 1.28 -9.76
CA GLN A 105 -24.67 0.72 -10.98
C GLN A 105 -25.05 1.92 -11.86
N PRO A 106 -24.50 2.05 -13.07
CA PRO A 106 -25.06 2.99 -14.02
C PRO A 106 -26.53 2.57 -14.25
N PRO A 107 -27.50 3.51 -14.30
CA PRO A 107 -28.88 3.14 -14.59
C PRO A 107 -28.89 2.40 -15.94
N HIS A 108 -29.30 1.14 -15.91
CA HIS A 108 -29.57 0.36 -17.11
C HIS A 108 -30.57 1.15 -17.95
N LYS A 109 -30.14 1.58 -19.13
CA LYS A 109 -31.06 2.16 -20.13
C LYS A 109 -32.03 1.06 -20.54
N GLU A 110 -33.30 1.22 -20.20
CA GLU A 110 -34.39 0.44 -20.78
C GLU A 110 -34.34 0.57 -22.32
N PRO A 111 -34.41 -0.53 -23.09
CA PRO A 111 -34.62 -0.45 -24.52
C PRO A 111 -36.09 -0.10 -24.75
N GLN A 112 -36.36 1.19 -24.99
CA GLN A 112 -37.65 1.64 -25.50
C GLN A 112 -37.93 0.94 -26.83
N HIS A 113 -38.90 0.04 -26.83
CA HIS A 113 -39.55 -0.44 -28.04
C HIS A 113 -40.69 0.54 -28.35
N GLY A 114 -40.63 1.14 -29.53
CA GLY A 114 -41.66 2.00 -30.12
C GLY A 114 -41.40 2.12 -31.61
#